data_AF-A0A4Z0YQP2-F1
#
_entry.id   AF-A0A4Z0YQP2-F1
#
_cell.length_a   1.000
_cell.length_b   1.000
_cell.length_c   1.000
_cell.angle_alpha   90.00
_cell.angle_beta   90.00
_cell.angle_gamma   90.00
#
_symmetry.space_group_name_H-M   'P 1'
#
loop_
_entity.id
_entity.type
_entity.pdbx_description
1 polymer ?
#
loop_
_entity_poly.entity_id
_entity_poly.type
_entity_poly.pdbx_seq_one_letter_code
_entity_poly.pdbx_strand_id
1 'polypeptide(L)'
;MYRGNWATVATFPSVDEVVKTDAFSTAIWQLEPHREGMLPVAAGRGGPFNVHWEIHGDGPMKLVYSVLTIDNRGMGRSDKPMMRYSTSAMAADLLEVLDHLSWTDERQLHICGISTAIENTTSFSENMVNRITMLLPKSLDRTVTYTASNIFPAEWLAKPDDAILPDETVPRCRTPVGGWPYRRFESNYARFAAQEVTKQRDREGFTKPGFLLQVIAAGWHHKSAAQLREIGDKVGRQRILVIHGTEDRIISVPHGRKLIEYLQPGKSVVVDGMGRKYLGPGVAVIAPLAFYLSKRRTLHLKSNY
;
A
#
# COMPACT_ATOMS: atom_id res chain seq x y z
N MET A 1 -39.97 11.02 -13.07
CA MET A 1 -38.83 11.40 -13.93
C MET A 1 -37.60 11.62 -13.05
N TYR A 2 -36.75 10.62 -12.90
CA TYR A 2 -35.42 10.81 -12.31
C TYR A 2 -34.59 11.60 -13.33
N ARG A 3 -34.40 12.90 -13.11
CA ARG A 3 -33.36 13.67 -13.82
C ARG A 3 -32.03 13.27 -13.21
N GLY A 4 -31.41 12.23 -13.78
CA GLY A 4 -30.03 11.89 -13.50
C GLY A 4 -29.16 13.11 -13.80
N ASN A 5 -28.43 13.56 -12.78
CA ASN A 5 -27.44 14.60 -12.93
C ASN A 5 -26.32 13.99 -13.79
N TRP A 6 -26.26 14.33 -15.08
CA TRP A 6 -25.14 13.99 -15.95
C TRP A 6 -23.97 14.84 -15.50
N ALA A 7 -23.30 14.44 -14.42
CA ALA A 7 -21.96 14.93 -14.14
C ALA A 7 -21.13 14.65 -15.39
N THR A 8 -20.62 15.70 -16.03
CA THR A 8 -19.63 15.61 -17.10
C THR A 8 -18.60 14.56 -16.72
N VAL A 9 -18.55 13.46 -17.47
CA VAL A 9 -17.53 12.43 -17.27
C VAL A 9 -16.20 13.14 -17.45
N ALA A 10 -15.42 13.27 -16.37
CA ALA A 10 -14.09 13.84 -16.44
C ALA A 10 -13.32 13.09 -17.53
N THR A 11 -12.92 13.82 -18.57
CA THR A 11 -12.12 13.25 -19.65
C THR A 11 -10.68 13.33 -19.20
N PHE A 12 -10.07 12.17 -18.96
CA PHE A 12 -8.69 12.08 -18.53
C PHE A 12 -7.75 11.88 -19.72
N PRO A 13 -6.50 12.38 -19.67
CA PRO A 13 -5.52 12.14 -20.72
C PRO A 13 -5.28 10.64 -20.89
N SER A 14 -5.05 10.25 -22.13
CA SER A 14 -4.58 8.91 -22.47
C SER A 14 -3.17 8.66 -21.93
N VAL A 15 -2.81 7.40 -21.78
CA VAL A 15 -1.47 6.96 -21.41
C VAL A 15 -0.42 7.49 -22.38
N ASP A 16 -0.74 7.52 -23.68
CA ASP A 16 0.17 8.03 -24.71
C ASP A 16 0.40 9.54 -24.57
N GLU A 17 -0.62 10.31 -24.21
CA GLU A 17 -0.47 11.74 -23.90
C GLU A 17 0.38 11.94 -22.64
N VAL A 18 0.09 11.21 -21.56
CA VAL A 18 0.85 11.29 -20.30
C VAL A 18 2.33 10.96 -20.51
N VAL A 19 2.65 9.92 -21.28
CA VAL A 19 4.04 9.49 -21.54
C VAL A 19 4.84 10.53 -22.33
N LYS A 20 4.17 11.30 -23.19
CA LYS A 20 4.82 12.34 -24.02
C LYS A 20 5.07 13.64 -23.27
N THR A 21 4.55 13.78 -22.05
CA THR A 21 4.81 14.96 -21.22
C THR A 21 6.29 15.04 -20.83
N ASP A 22 6.80 16.25 -20.69
CA ASP A 22 8.13 16.54 -20.15
C ASP A 22 8.27 16.07 -18.68
N ALA A 23 7.15 16.03 -17.96
CA ALA A 23 7.08 15.56 -16.58
C ALA A 23 7.21 14.04 -16.41
N PHE A 24 6.90 13.24 -17.43
CA PHE A 24 6.86 11.78 -17.34
C PHE A 24 8.18 11.17 -16.85
N SER A 25 9.31 11.67 -17.36
CA SER A 25 10.66 11.21 -16.96
C SER A 25 10.98 11.43 -15.47
N THR A 26 10.20 12.28 -14.80
CA THR A 26 10.35 12.66 -13.39
C THR A 26 9.21 12.09 -12.51
N ALA A 27 8.39 11.17 -13.03
CA ALA A 27 7.22 10.63 -12.32
C ALA A 27 7.55 9.89 -11.02
N ILE A 28 8.74 9.26 -10.97
CA ILE A 28 9.26 8.54 -9.80
C ILE A 28 10.41 9.35 -9.20
N TRP A 29 10.27 9.69 -7.92
CA TRP A 29 11.30 10.37 -7.16
C TRP A 29 12.46 9.43 -6.85
N GLN A 30 13.67 9.87 -7.16
CA GLN A 30 14.91 9.10 -7.01
C GLN A 30 15.44 9.25 -5.58
N LEU A 31 14.68 8.75 -4.60
CA LEU A 31 15.08 8.76 -3.19
C LEU A 31 16.23 7.79 -2.95
N GLU A 32 17.24 8.22 -2.19
CA GLU A 32 18.37 7.38 -1.79
C GLU A 32 18.17 6.89 -0.35
N PRO A 33 18.03 5.58 -0.13
CA PRO A 33 17.91 5.05 1.22
C PRO A 33 19.20 5.30 2.01
N HIS A 34 19.09 5.50 3.33
CA HIS A 34 20.26 5.57 4.22
C HIS A 34 20.94 4.21 4.33
N ARG A 35 20.13 3.15 4.34
CA ARG A 35 20.57 1.75 4.34
C ARG A 35 19.61 0.95 3.46
N GLU A 36 20.12 0.04 2.67
CA GLU A 36 19.33 -0.93 1.90
C GLU A 36 20.03 -2.28 1.94
N GLY A 37 19.30 -3.35 1.61
CA GLY A 37 19.87 -4.67 1.55
C GLY A 37 18.95 -5.73 0.98
N MET A 38 19.54 -6.88 0.66
CA MET A 38 18.86 -8.11 0.31
C MET A 38 19.07 -9.11 1.44
N LEU A 39 17.98 -9.56 2.07
CA LEU A 39 18.03 -10.52 3.16
C LEU A 39 17.45 -11.87 2.69
N PRO A 40 18.20 -12.99 2.74
CA PRO A 40 17.61 -14.30 2.56
C PRO A 40 16.67 -14.63 3.72
N VAL A 41 15.40 -14.87 3.41
CA VAL A 41 14.36 -15.19 4.40
C VAL A 41 13.66 -16.50 4.06
N ALA A 42 12.75 -16.93 4.95
CA ALA A 42 11.84 -18.05 4.72
C ALA A 42 12.54 -19.41 4.59
N ALA A 43 13.70 -19.57 5.24
CA ALA A 43 14.32 -20.88 5.42
C ALA A 43 13.32 -21.87 6.04
N GLY A 44 13.08 -23.01 5.38
CA GLY A 44 12.07 -24.00 5.80
C GLY A 44 10.61 -23.62 5.52
N ARG A 45 10.35 -22.45 4.91
CA ARG A 45 9.00 -21.98 4.49
C ARG A 45 8.92 -21.78 2.97
N GLY A 46 9.71 -22.53 2.20
CA GLY A 46 9.83 -22.43 0.75
C GLY A 46 10.92 -21.48 0.23
N GLY A 47 11.77 -20.96 1.12
CA GLY A 47 13.03 -20.28 0.79
C GLY A 47 14.28 -21.14 1.05
N PRO A 48 15.49 -20.55 1.06
CA PRO A 48 15.71 -19.10 1.12
C PRO A 48 15.41 -18.40 -0.21
N PHE A 49 14.85 -17.21 -0.12
CA PHE A 49 14.80 -16.25 -1.21
C PHE A 49 15.06 -14.86 -0.62
N ASN A 50 15.54 -13.92 -1.43
CA ASN A 50 15.92 -12.60 -0.97
C ASN A 50 14.73 -11.66 -0.91
N VAL A 51 14.63 -10.95 0.22
CA VAL A 51 13.73 -9.82 0.41
C VAL A 51 14.54 -8.54 0.44
N HIS A 52 14.15 -7.61 -0.42
CA HIS A 52 14.70 -6.26 -0.48
C HIS A 52 14.04 -5.37 0.57
N TRP A 53 14.87 -4.58 1.27
CA TRP A 53 14.43 -3.61 2.25
C TRP A 53 15.25 -2.32 2.14
N GLU A 54 14.63 -1.20 2.49
CA GLU A 54 15.23 0.13 2.52
C GLU A 54 14.85 0.87 3.81
N ILE A 55 15.79 1.66 4.35
CA ILE A 55 15.58 2.54 5.50
C ILE A 55 15.78 3.99 5.05
N HIS A 56 14.77 4.82 5.26
CA HIS A 56 14.76 6.25 4.98
C HIS A 56 14.66 7.06 6.29
N GLY A 57 15.38 8.18 6.39
CA GLY A 57 15.46 9.03 7.59
C GLY A 57 16.50 8.58 8.62
N ASP A 58 17.01 9.54 9.40
CA ASP A 58 18.00 9.33 10.47
C ASP A 58 17.63 10.16 11.70
N GLY A 59 17.50 9.50 12.85
CA GLY A 59 17.43 10.20 14.13
C GLY A 59 17.09 9.31 15.33
N PRO A 60 17.40 9.77 16.55
CA PRO A 60 17.11 9.03 17.78
C PRO A 60 15.59 8.89 17.96
N MET A 61 15.16 7.66 18.22
CA MET A 61 13.77 7.27 18.45
C MET A 61 13.15 8.13 19.56
N LYS A 62 12.45 9.22 19.19
CA LYS A 62 11.49 9.98 20.03
C LYS A 62 10.95 11.24 19.32
N LEU A 63 11.64 11.80 18.32
CA LEU A 63 11.16 12.95 17.52
C LEU A 63 11.42 12.82 16.01
N VAL A 64 12.32 11.94 15.58
CA VAL A 64 12.60 11.63 14.17
C VAL A 64 12.33 10.15 13.93
N TYR A 65 11.59 9.81 12.87
CA TYR A 65 11.26 8.44 12.51
C TYR A 65 12.19 7.94 11.40
N SER A 66 12.78 6.76 11.58
CA SER A 66 13.26 5.96 10.47
C SER A 66 12.09 5.19 9.87
N VAL A 67 11.98 5.20 8.55
CA VAL A 67 10.92 4.52 7.79
C VAL A 67 11.54 3.32 7.08
N LEU A 68 11.09 2.13 7.44
CA LEU A 68 11.42 0.88 6.76
C LEU A 68 10.39 0.61 5.67
N THR A 69 10.84 0.49 4.42
CA THR A 69 10.05 -0.01 3.29
C THR A 69 10.55 -1.39 2.89
N ILE A 70 9.61 -2.27 2.55
CA ILE A 70 9.88 -3.67 2.20
C ILE A 70 9.16 -4.00 0.91
N ASP A 71 9.88 -4.61 -0.02
CA ASP A 71 9.26 -5.23 -1.18
C ASP A 71 8.80 -6.63 -0.76
N ASN A 72 7.50 -6.85 -0.68
CA ASN A 72 6.98 -8.20 -0.42
C ASN A 72 7.48 -9.19 -1.49
N ARG A 73 7.64 -10.46 -1.13
CA ARG A 73 7.92 -11.56 -2.08
C ARG A 73 7.05 -11.43 -3.34
N GLY A 74 7.64 -11.59 -4.52
CA GLY A 74 6.94 -11.44 -5.80
C GLY A 74 6.88 -10.02 -6.37
N MET A 75 7.40 -9.01 -5.68
CA MET A 75 7.32 -7.60 -6.07
C MET A 75 8.65 -6.87 -5.89
N GLY A 76 8.81 -5.76 -6.61
CA GLY A 76 9.94 -4.85 -6.47
C GLY A 76 11.27 -5.57 -6.67
N ARG A 77 12.28 -5.22 -5.88
CA ARG A 77 13.60 -5.88 -5.98
C ARG A 77 13.69 -7.21 -5.24
N SER A 78 12.67 -7.58 -4.47
CA SER A 78 12.59 -8.92 -3.86
C SER A 78 12.48 -10.02 -4.92
N ASP A 79 12.90 -11.21 -4.54
CA ASP A 79 12.75 -12.40 -5.39
C ASP A 79 11.27 -12.68 -5.67
N LYS A 80 11.00 -13.32 -6.82
CA LYS A 80 9.66 -13.74 -7.25
C LYS A 80 9.53 -15.26 -7.23
N PRO A 81 9.62 -15.93 -6.06
CA PRO A 81 9.60 -17.38 -5.99
C PRO A 81 8.25 -17.91 -6.48
N MET A 82 8.29 -18.94 -7.32
CA MET A 82 7.09 -19.63 -7.82
C MET A 82 6.59 -20.62 -6.78
N MET A 83 5.82 -20.12 -5.82
CA MET A 83 5.25 -20.89 -4.72
C MET A 83 3.92 -20.28 -4.26
N ARG A 84 3.20 -20.99 -3.39
CA ARG A 84 1.99 -20.44 -2.77
C ARG A 84 2.35 -19.27 -1.86
N TYR A 85 1.73 -18.11 -2.06
CA TYR A 85 1.87 -16.96 -1.17
C TYR A 85 0.75 -16.97 -0.12
N SER A 86 1.07 -16.47 1.06
CA SER A 86 0.08 -16.16 2.10
C SER A 86 0.50 -14.90 2.83
N THR A 87 -0.48 -14.16 3.34
CA THR A 87 -0.25 -12.98 4.18
C THR A 87 0.52 -13.31 5.46
N SER A 88 0.29 -14.49 6.06
CA SER A 88 1.07 -14.96 7.21
C SER A 88 2.55 -15.20 6.85
N ALA A 89 2.83 -15.72 5.65
CA ALA A 89 4.20 -15.95 5.20
C ALA A 89 4.92 -14.62 4.92
N MET A 90 4.24 -13.63 4.34
CA MET A 90 4.77 -12.27 4.14
C MET A 90 5.04 -11.57 5.47
N ALA A 91 4.16 -11.71 6.46
CA ALA A 91 4.40 -11.17 7.79
C ALA A 91 5.62 -11.82 8.48
N ALA A 92 5.83 -13.13 8.28
CA ALA A 92 7.02 -13.80 8.79
C ALA A 92 8.31 -13.33 8.09
N ASP A 93 8.25 -12.99 6.80
CA ASP A 93 9.39 -12.40 6.09
C ASP A 93 9.78 -11.03 6.69
N LEU A 94 8.76 -10.20 7.00
CA LEU A 94 9.01 -8.93 7.69
C LEU A 94 9.64 -9.15 9.07
N LEU A 95 9.18 -10.15 9.84
CA LEU A 95 9.79 -10.45 11.14
C LEU A 95 11.27 -10.81 11.01
N GLU A 96 11.66 -11.60 10.01
CA GLU A 96 13.06 -11.93 9.74
C GLU A 96 13.89 -10.67 9.37
N VAL A 97 13.30 -9.72 8.61
CA VAL A 97 13.94 -8.43 8.33
C VAL A 97 14.09 -7.58 9.59
N LEU A 98 13.07 -7.50 10.44
CA LEU A 98 13.14 -6.76 11.71
C LEU A 98 14.18 -7.35 12.66
N ASP A 99 14.25 -8.68 12.76
CA ASP A 99 15.26 -9.40 13.53
C ASP A 99 16.68 -9.09 13.00
N HIS A 100 16.87 -9.14 11.68
CA HIS A 100 18.15 -8.77 11.04
C HIS A 100 18.58 -7.33 11.35
N LEU A 101 17.62 -6.41 11.39
CA LEU A 101 17.87 -5.00 11.72
C LEU A 101 18.00 -4.73 13.22
N SER A 102 17.77 -5.74 14.07
CA SER A 102 17.66 -5.58 15.53
C SER A 102 16.57 -4.58 15.94
N TRP A 103 15.51 -4.48 15.14
CA TRP A 103 14.34 -3.65 15.41
C TRP A 103 13.30 -4.44 16.21
N THR A 104 13.71 -4.92 17.39
CA THR A 104 12.98 -5.90 18.21
C THR A 104 12.65 -5.41 19.61
N ASP A 105 12.96 -4.16 19.94
CA ASP A 105 12.69 -3.58 21.26
C ASP A 105 11.19 -3.42 21.51
N GLU A 106 10.80 -3.44 22.80
CA GLU A 106 9.40 -3.25 23.18
C GLU A 106 8.92 -1.86 22.72
N ARG A 107 7.81 -1.82 21.96
CA ARG A 107 7.16 -0.59 21.48
C ARG A 107 8.05 0.27 20.56
N GLN A 108 9.00 -0.34 19.88
CA GLN A 108 9.90 0.35 18.94
C GLN A 108 9.22 0.74 17.62
N LEU A 109 8.18 0.03 17.21
CA LEU A 109 7.64 0.11 15.85
C LEU A 109 6.21 0.67 15.80
N HIS A 110 6.00 1.57 14.83
CA HIS A 110 4.69 1.87 14.29
C HIS A 110 4.52 1.13 12.96
N ILE A 111 3.44 0.37 12.83
CA ILE A 111 3.14 -0.38 11.61
C ILE A 111 2.00 0.31 10.88
N CYS A 112 2.28 0.79 9.67
CA CYS A 112 1.29 1.35 8.76
C CYS A 112 1.02 0.36 7.62
N GLY A 113 -0.25 0.00 7.42
CA GLY A 113 -0.64 -0.91 6.35
C GLY A 113 -2.11 -0.73 5.98
N ILE A 114 -2.46 -1.11 4.76
CA ILE A 114 -3.85 -1.13 4.31
C ILE A 114 -4.47 -2.45 4.80
N SER A 115 -5.38 -2.34 5.76
CA SER A 115 -6.10 -3.47 6.34
C SER A 115 -7.56 -3.47 5.91
N THR A 116 -8.18 -4.65 5.87
CA THR A 116 -9.55 -4.83 5.43
C THR A 116 -10.22 -5.96 6.23
N ALA A 117 -11.51 -5.80 6.54
CA ALA A 117 -12.37 -6.91 6.95
C ALA A 117 -13.38 -7.13 5.82
N ILE A 118 -13.02 -7.94 4.83
CA ILE A 118 -13.85 -8.19 3.65
C ILE A 118 -14.78 -9.37 3.91
N GLU A 119 -16.06 -9.17 3.65
CA GLU A 119 -17.02 -10.24 3.46
C GLU A 119 -17.57 -10.13 2.04
N ASN A 120 -18.02 -11.24 1.45
CA ASN A 120 -18.65 -11.13 0.15
C ASN A 120 -20.05 -10.52 0.31
N THR A 121 -20.17 -9.23 0.02
CA THR A 121 -21.45 -8.51 0.03
C THR A 121 -22.10 -8.46 -1.36
N THR A 122 -21.49 -9.06 -2.38
CA THR A 122 -22.01 -9.08 -3.74
C THR A 122 -22.87 -10.31 -3.98
N SER A 123 -23.89 -10.17 -4.83
CA SER A 123 -24.65 -11.32 -5.30
C SER A 123 -23.76 -12.30 -6.07
N PHE A 124 -24.19 -13.57 -6.18
CA PHE A 124 -23.44 -14.59 -6.93
C PHE A 124 -23.15 -14.15 -8.38
N SER A 125 -24.13 -13.53 -9.04
CA SER A 125 -24.01 -13.03 -10.43
C SER A 125 -23.02 -11.87 -10.54
N GLU A 126 -23.07 -10.89 -9.63
CA GLU A 126 -22.11 -9.78 -9.60
C GLU A 126 -20.68 -10.29 -9.36
N ASN A 127 -20.50 -11.22 -8.41
CA ASN A 127 -19.20 -11.85 -8.17
C ASN A 127 -18.67 -12.57 -9.42
N MET A 128 -19.54 -13.28 -10.15
CA MET A 128 -19.18 -13.98 -11.39
C MET A 128 -18.80 -13.00 -12.52
N VAL A 129 -19.58 -11.93 -12.71
CA VAL A 129 -19.30 -10.87 -13.70
C VAL A 129 -18.00 -10.13 -13.36
N ASN A 130 -17.76 -9.82 -12.09
CA ASN A 130 -16.52 -9.21 -11.63
C ASN A 130 -15.30 -10.10 -11.93
N ARG A 131 -15.41 -11.41 -11.70
CA ARG A 131 -14.35 -12.39 -12.01
C ARG A 131 -14.07 -12.51 -13.51
N ILE A 132 -15.11 -12.56 -14.35
CA ILE A 132 -14.96 -12.57 -15.81
C ILE A 132 -14.27 -11.27 -16.27
N THR A 133 -14.70 -10.13 -15.75
CA THR A 133 -14.13 -8.81 -16.08
C THR A 133 -12.68 -8.64 -15.63
N MET A 134 -12.24 -9.37 -14.59
CA MET A 134 -10.82 -9.42 -14.20
C MET A 134 -9.95 -10.18 -15.20
N LEU A 135 -10.51 -11.17 -15.91
CA LEU A 135 -9.78 -12.03 -16.86
C LEU A 135 -9.72 -11.44 -18.27
N LEU A 136 -10.61 -10.51 -18.61
CA LEU A 136 -10.62 -9.87 -19.92
C LEU A 136 -9.41 -8.95 -20.10
N PRO A 137 -8.67 -9.07 -21.23
CA PRO A 137 -7.62 -8.12 -21.57
C PRO A 137 -8.21 -6.71 -21.68
N LYS A 138 -7.59 -5.76 -20.97
CA LYS A 138 -7.93 -4.34 -21.05
C LYS A 138 -6.77 -3.63 -21.71
N SER A 139 -7.05 -2.56 -22.47
CA SER A 139 -6.00 -1.63 -22.87
C SER A 139 -5.31 -1.04 -21.64
N LEU A 140 -4.09 -0.53 -21.83
CA LEU A 140 -3.35 0.10 -20.74
C LEU A 140 -4.13 1.30 -20.19
N ASP A 141 -4.68 2.14 -21.06
CA ASP A 141 -5.60 3.23 -20.70
C ASP A 141 -6.73 2.76 -19.81
N ARG A 142 -7.51 1.77 -20.27
CA ARG A 142 -8.66 1.28 -19.51
C ARG A 142 -8.22 0.70 -18.16
N THR A 143 -7.06 0.07 -18.09
CA THR A 143 -6.50 -0.45 -16.83
C THR A 143 -6.12 0.68 -15.88
N VAL A 144 -5.42 1.70 -16.37
CA VAL A 144 -5.01 2.88 -15.58
C VAL A 144 -6.24 3.65 -15.11
N THR A 145 -7.17 4.01 -16.01
CA THR A 145 -8.39 4.75 -15.66
C THR A 145 -9.25 3.98 -14.68
N TYR A 146 -9.43 2.67 -14.89
CA TYR A 146 -10.19 1.83 -13.97
C TYR A 146 -9.52 1.78 -12.59
N THR A 147 -8.21 1.61 -12.53
CA THR A 147 -7.47 1.55 -11.26
C THR A 147 -7.56 2.88 -10.52
N ALA A 148 -7.33 3.99 -11.21
CA ALA A 148 -7.45 5.35 -10.66
C ALA A 148 -8.85 5.57 -10.05
N SER A 149 -9.90 5.29 -10.83
CA SER A 149 -11.30 5.55 -10.46
C SER A 149 -11.81 4.68 -9.32
N ASN A 150 -11.11 3.60 -8.99
CA ASN A 150 -11.44 2.77 -7.84
C ASN A 150 -10.64 3.14 -6.57
N ILE A 151 -9.45 3.72 -6.74
CA ILE A 151 -8.58 4.09 -5.62
C ILE A 151 -8.88 5.50 -5.12
N PHE A 152 -9.22 6.42 -6.02
CA PHE A 152 -9.36 7.85 -5.72
C PHE A 152 -10.74 8.39 -6.11
N PRO A 153 -11.24 9.43 -5.40
CA PRO A 153 -12.44 10.14 -5.79
C PRO A 153 -12.27 10.80 -7.16
N ALA A 154 -13.35 10.81 -7.96
CA ALA A 154 -13.33 11.40 -9.31
C ALA A 154 -12.98 12.89 -9.28
N GLU A 155 -13.50 13.63 -8.28
CA GLU A 155 -13.22 15.05 -8.11
C GLU A 155 -11.74 15.32 -7.79
N TRP A 156 -11.08 14.43 -7.04
CA TRP A 156 -9.66 14.59 -6.73
C TRP A 156 -8.79 14.31 -7.96
N LEU A 157 -9.13 13.27 -8.73
CA LEU A 157 -8.41 12.93 -9.96
C LEU A 157 -8.42 14.06 -10.99
N ALA A 158 -9.51 14.83 -11.05
CA ALA A 158 -9.66 15.97 -11.97
C ALA A 158 -8.97 17.26 -11.49
N LYS A 159 -8.56 17.35 -10.22
CA LYS A 159 -7.86 18.53 -9.69
C LYS A 159 -6.42 18.61 -10.23
N PRO A 160 -5.84 19.83 -10.24
CA PRO A 160 -4.41 20.00 -10.49
C PRO A 160 -3.60 19.10 -9.57
N ASP A 161 -2.50 18.57 -10.11
CA ASP A 161 -1.55 17.77 -9.36
C ASP A 161 -1.13 18.52 -8.08
N ASP A 162 -1.42 17.95 -6.92
CA ASP A 162 -1.19 18.57 -5.60
C ASP A 162 0.08 18.06 -4.90
N ALA A 163 0.89 17.23 -5.56
CA ALA A 163 2.10 16.69 -4.97
C ALA A 163 3.09 17.80 -4.55
N ILE A 164 3.71 17.61 -3.39
CA ILE A 164 4.86 18.40 -2.95
C ILE A 164 6.09 17.81 -3.64
N LEU A 165 6.65 18.54 -4.60
CA LEU A 165 7.76 18.05 -5.43
C LEU A 165 9.07 18.25 -4.69
N PRO A 166 9.97 17.26 -4.69
CA PRO A 166 11.33 17.46 -4.23
C PRO A 166 12.04 18.49 -5.10
N ASP A 167 12.86 19.32 -4.46
CA ASP A 167 13.84 20.19 -5.10
C ASP A 167 15.26 19.74 -4.72
N GLU A 168 16.28 20.44 -5.23
CA GLU A 168 17.68 20.16 -4.96
C GLU A 168 18.09 20.28 -3.48
N THR A 169 17.23 20.84 -2.62
CA THR A 169 17.48 21.00 -1.19
C THR A 169 17.02 19.79 -0.37
N VAL A 170 16.16 18.93 -0.94
CA VAL A 170 15.69 17.73 -0.25
C VAL A 170 16.85 16.74 -0.12
N PRO A 171 17.30 16.43 1.11
CA PRO A 171 18.43 15.53 1.31
C PRO A 171 18.09 14.15 0.78
N ARG A 172 19.08 13.50 0.16
CA ARG A 172 18.97 12.13 -0.37
C ARG A 172 17.85 11.97 -1.41
N CYS A 173 17.59 13.00 -2.20
CA CYS A 173 16.82 12.90 -3.43
C CYS A 173 17.75 13.21 -4.61
N ARG A 174 18.00 12.23 -5.48
CA ARG A 174 18.85 12.45 -6.66
C ARG A 174 18.17 13.35 -7.67
N THR A 175 19.02 14.00 -8.45
CA THR A 175 18.63 14.73 -9.66
C THR A 175 17.72 13.86 -10.53
N PRO A 176 16.53 14.35 -10.94
CA PRO A 176 15.66 13.62 -11.83
C PRO A 176 16.30 13.42 -13.22
N VAL A 177 15.76 12.47 -13.98
CA VAL A 177 16.16 12.28 -15.38
C VAL A 177 15.90 13.56 -16.15
N GLY A 178 16.93 14.08 -16.83
CA GLY A 178 16.87 15.36 -17.55
C GLY A 178 17.20 16.60 -16.71
N GLY A 179 17.65 16.45 -15.47
CA GLY A 179 18.06 17.56 -14.60
C GLY A 179 16.90 18.13 -13.77
N TRP A 180 17.24 18.87 -12.71
CA TRP A 180 16.26 19.57 -11.87
C TRP A 180 15.39 20.56 -12.68
N PRO A 181 14.14 20.83 -12.25
CA PRO A 181 13.44 20.27 -11.08
C PRO A 181 12.64 18.99 -11.39
N TYR A 182 12.14 18.30 -10.37
CA TYR A 182 11.00 17.38 -10.56
C TYR A 182 9.80 18.17 -11.08
N ARG A 183 9.07 17.62 -12.04
CA ARG A 183 8.00 18.34 -12.74
C ARG A 183 6.62 17.97 -12.22
N ARG A 184 5.71 18.93 -12.33
CA ARG A 184 4.29 18.80 -11.98
C ARG A 184 3.54 18.27 -13.20
N PHE A 185 2.55 17.41 -12.98
CA PHE A 185 1.61 17.01 -14.02
C PHE A 185 0.42 17.98 -14.05
N GLU A 186 -0.37 17.97 -15.13
CA GLU A 186 -1.55 18.83 -15.24
C GLU A 186 -2.62 18.49 -14.18
N SER A 187 -2.69 17.23 -13.77
CA SER A 187 -3.70 16.71 -12.85
C SER A 187 -3.17 15.57 -11.98
N ASN A 188 -3.87 15.33 -10.88
CA ASN A 188 -3.64 14.18 -10.03
C ASN A 188 -3.79 12.85 -10.78
N TYR A 189 -4.75 12.77 -11.73
CA TYR A 189 -4.86 11.63 -12.62
C TYR A 189 -3.59 11.43 -13.46
N ALA A 190 -3.07 12.48 -14.10
CA ALA A 190 -1.90 12.38 -14.97
C ALA A 190 -0.66 11.92 -14.20
N ARG A 191 -0.47 12.41 -12.96
CA ARG A 191 0.57 11.90 -12.06
C ARG A 191 0.39 10.41 -11.75
N PHE A 192 -0.82 10.00 -11.34
CA PHE A 192 -1.11 8.60 -11.06
C PHE A 192 -0.87 7.71 -12.28
N ALA A 193 -1.34 8.14 -13.45
CA ALA A 193 -1.15 7.44 -14.72
C ALA A 193 0.34 7.28 -15.05
N ALA A 194 1.14 8.33 -14.88
CA ALA A 194 2.57 8.26 -15.13
C ALA A 194 3.26 7.25 -14.21
N GLN A 195 2.92 7.24 -12.92
CA GLN A 195 3.44 6.28 -11.94
C GLN A 195 3.00 4.84 -12.24
N GLU A 196 1.73 4.64 -12.58
CA GLU A 196 1.19 3.32 -12.93
C GLU A 196 1.84 2.78 -14.21
N VAL A 197 2.00 3.61 -15.24
CA VAL A 197 2.68 3.22 -16.49
C VAL A 197 4.14 2.90 -16.23
N THR A 198 4.82 3.68 -15.37
CA THR A 198 6.21 3.40 -14.99
C THR A 198 6.33 2.04 -14.30
N LYS A 199 5.45 1.75 -13.35
CA LYS A 199 5.36 0.44 -12.69
C LYS A 199 5.07 -0.69 -13.69
N GLN A 200 4.14 -0.50 -14.62
CA GLN A 200 3.78 -1.52 -15.62
C GLN A 200 4.91 -1.77 -16.65
N ARG A 201 5.79 -0.77 -16.86
CA ARG A 201 6.99 -0.90 -17.73
C ARG A 201 8.16 -1.58 -17.03
N ASP A 202 8.18 -1.61 -15.70
CA ASP A 202 9.19 -2.32 -14.93
C ASP A 202 8.97 -3.84 -14.98
N ARG A 203 9.60 -4.48 -15.97
CA ARG A 203 9.45 -5.93 -16.21
C ARG A 203 10.16 -6.79 -15.16
N GLU A 204 11.09 -6.22 -14.41
CA GLU A 204 11.85 -6.93 -13.39
C GLU A 204 11.19 -6.80 -12.02
N GLY A 205 10.80 -5.59 -11.63
CA GLY A 205 10.15 -5.32 -10.35
C GLY A 205 8.65 -5.60 -10.32
N PHE A 206 7.94 -5.47 -11.44
CA PHE A 206 6.51 -5.74 -11.52
C PHE A 206 6.19 -6.91 -12.46
N THR A 207 6.17 -8.12 -11.91
CA THR A 207 5.80 -9.33 -12.68
C THR A 207 4.32 -9.66 -12.51
N LYS A 208 3.62 -9.97 -13.61
CA LYS A 208 2.21 -10.41 -13.55
C LYS A 208 2.01 -11.67 -12.69
N PRO A 209 2.86 -12.71 -12.76
CA PRO A 209 2.75 -13.87 -11.88
C PRO A 209 2.92 -13.51 -10.39
N GLY A 210 3.94 -12.74 -10.03
CA GLY A 210 4.19 -12.33 -8.65
C GLY A 210 3.04 -11.50 -8.07
N PHE A 211 2.55 -10.54 -8.86
CA PHE A 211 1.37 -9.75 -8.49
C PHE A 211 0.12 -10.62 -8.29
N LEU A 212 -0.15 -11.55 -9.21
CA LEU A 212 -1.30 -12.46 -9.11
C LEU A 212 -1.23 -13.33 -7.84
N LEU A 213 -0.05 -13.84 -7.49
CA LEU A 213 0.14 -14.62 -6.26
C LEU A 213 -0.16 -13.79 -5.00
N GLN A 214 0.17 -12.49 -4.98
CA GLN A 214 -0.22 -11.60 -3.87
C GLN A 214 -1.72 -11.34 -3.82
N VAL A 215 -2.37 -11.11 -4.97
CA VAL A 215 -3.83 -10.94 -5.05
C VAL A 215 -4.54 -12.19 -4.50
N ILE A 216 -4.06 -13.36 -4.90
CA ILE A 216 -4.56 -14.65 -4.41
C ILE A 216 -4.35 -14.79 -2.89
N ALA A 217 -3.17 -14.44 -2.38
CA ALA A 217 -2.87 -14.47 -0.95
C ALA A 217 -3.77 -13.53 -0.13
N ALA A 218 -4.08 -12.35 -0.67
CA ALA A 218 -5.01 -11.40 -0.06
C ALA A 218 -6.45 -11.92 -0.11
N GLY A 219 -6.87 -12.52 -1.22
CA GLY A 219 -8.22 -13.08 -1.38
C GLY A 219 -8.53 -14.27 -0.44
N TRP A 220 -7.50 -15.03 -0.03
CA TRP A 220 -7.63 -16.08 0.99
C TRP A 220 -7.34 -15.62 2.42
N HIS A 221 -6.98 -14.34 2.63
CA HIS A 221 -6.77 -13.84 3.97
C HIS A 221 -8.10 -13.70 4.70
N HIS A 222 -8.17 -14.24 5.90
CA HIS A 222 -9.32 -14.08 6.77
C HIS A 222 -8.88 -13.96 8.23
N LYS A 223 -9.53 -13.03 8.94
CA LYS A 223 -9.47 -12.91 10.39
C LYS A 223 -10.88 -12.88 10.95
N SER A 224 -11.15 -13.76 11.90
CA SER A 224 -12.44 -13.76 12.59
C SER A 224 -12.55 -12.53 13.51
N ALA A 225 -13.77 -12.16 13.89
CA ALA A 225 -13.99 -11.10 14.86
C ALA A 225 -13.24 -11.36 16.19
N ALA A 226 -13.18 -12.62 16.64
CA ALA A 226 -12.43 -13.00 17.84
C ALA A 226 -10.92 -12.77 17.68
N GLN A 227 -10.35 -13.10 16.52
CA GLN A 227 -8.93 -12.85 16.23
C GLN A 227 -8.62 -11.35 16.13
N LEU A 228 -9.52 -10.55 15.58
CA LEU A 228 -9.37 -9.09 15.53
C LEU A 228 -9.43 -8.46 16.92
N ARG A 229 -10.36 -8.92 17.79
CA ARG A 229 -10.39 -8.50 19.20
C ARG A 229 -9.11 -8.88 19.92
N GLU A 230 -8.62 -10.11 19.74
CA GLU A 230 -7.36 -10.57 20.32
C GLU A 230 -6.17 -9.70 19.88
N ILE A 231 -6.13 -9.27 18.61
CA ILE A 231 -5.14 -8.31 18.12
C ILE A 231 -5.29 -6.97 18.83
N GLY A 232 -6.52 -6.44 18.92
CA GLY A 232 -6.82 -5.19 19.63
C GLY A 232 -6.34 -5.20 21.08
N ASP A 233 -6.55 -6.32 21.78
CA ASP A 233 -6.19 -6.47 23.19
C ASP A 233 -4.67 -6.61 23.37
N LYS A 234 -4.00 -7.42 22.54
CA LYS A 234 -2.54 -7.60 22.60
C LYS A 234 -1.76 -6.36 22.20
N VAL A 235 -2.19 -5.68 21.13
CA VAL A 235 -1.59 -4.43 20.69
C VAL A 235 -1.96 -3.31 21.65
N GLY A 236 -3.05 -3.40 22.39
CA GLY A 236 -3.57 -2.31 23.22
C GLY A 236 -4.32 -1.31 22.35
N ARG A 237 -5.65 -1.32 22.46
CA ARG A 237 -6.58 -0.60 21.59
C ARG A 237 -6.25 0.89 21.42
N GLN A 238 -5.82 1.56 22.49
CA GLN A 238 -5.44 2.98 22.49
C GLN A 238 -4.28 3.32 21.54
N ARG A 239 -3.54 2.31 21.08
CA ARG A 239 -2.41 2.44 20.15
C ARG A 239 -2.81 2.18 18.69
N ILE A 240 -4.08 1.91 18.44
CA ILE A 240 -4.60 1.58 17.11
C ILE A 240 -5.43 2.76 16.59
N LEU A 241 -5.09 3.19 15.36
CA LEU A 241 -5.87 4.13 14.57
C LEU A 241 -6.39 3.39 13.32
N VAL A 242 -7.69 3.49 13.07
CA VAL A 242 -8.29 3.04 11.80
C VAL A 242 -8.84 4.24 11.04
N ILE A 243 -8.42 4.44 9.79
CA ILE A 243 -8.95 5.48 8.90
C ILE A 243 -9.60 4.78 7.70
N HIS A 244 -10.83 5.17 7.35
CA HIS A 244 -11.55 4.64 6.18
C HIS A 244 -12.20 5.76 5.38
N GLY A 245 -12.25 5.65 4.06
CA GLY A 245 -12.78 6.69 3.17
C GLY A 245 -14.18 6.37 2.65
N THR A 246 -15.06 7.37 2.53
CA THR A 246 -16.42 7.15 2.00
C THR A 246 -16.46 6.87 0.50
N GLU A 247 -15.42 7.28 -0.23
CA GLU A 247 -15.25 7.09 -1.68
C GLU A 247 -14.33 5.88 -1.99
N ASP A 248 -13.98 5.03 -1.03
CA ASP A 248 -13.24 3.78 -1.31
C ASP A 248 -14.14 2.78 -2.06
N ARG A 249 -13.85 2.57 -3.34
CA ARG A 249 -14.60 1.67 -4.23
C ARG A 249 -13.99 0.27 -4.32
N ILE A 250 -12.84 0.02 -3.70
CA ILE A 250 -12.30 -1.34 -3.59
C ILE A 250 -12.74 -1.99 -2.28
N ILE A 251 -12.75 -1.25 -1.17
CA ILE A 251 -13.23 -1.71 0.13
C ILE A 251 -14.34 -0.76 0.57
N SER A 252 -15.58 -1.18 0.36
CA SER A 252 -16.73 -0.34 0.68
C SER A 252 -16.80 -0.01 2.18
N VAL A 253 -17.39 1.14 2.50
CA VAL A 253 -17.53 1.68 3.86
C VAL A 253 -18.06 0.66 4.90
N PRO A 254 -19.04 -0.21 4.59
CA PRO A 254 -19.50 -1.22 5.55
C PRO A 254 -18.37 -2.13 6.06
N HIS A 255 -17.40 -2.48 5.20
CA HIS A 255 -16.25 -3.30 5.59
C HIS A 255 -15.29 -2.55 6.50
N GLY A 256 -15.05 -1.26 6.24
CA GLY A 256 -14.28 -0.39 7.13
C GLY A 256 -14.93 -0.26 8.51
N ARG A 257 -16.26 -0.04 8.55
CA ARG A 257 -17.03 0.01 9.79
C ARG A 257 -16.99 -1.31 10.56
N LYS A 258 -17.06 -2.44 9.87
CA LYS A 258 -16.94 -3.77 10.47
C LYS A 258 -15.56 -4.01 11.07
N LEU A 259 -14.49 -3.58 10.40
CA LEU A 259 -13.14 -3.63 10.97
C LEU A 259 -13.06 -2.81 12.26
N ILE A 260 -13.62 -1.60 12.27
CA ILE A 260 -13.69 -0.74 13.47
C ILE A 260 -14.48 -1.43 14.59
N GLU A 261 -15.61 -2.04 14.28
CA GLU A 261 -16.46 -2.75 15.24
C GLU A 261 -15.75 -3.95 15.88
N TYR A 262 -15.06 -4.76 15.07
CA TYR A 262 -14.38 -5.96 15.55
C TYR A 262 -13.07 -5.66 16.26
N LEU A 263 -12.28 -4.71 15.76
CA LEU A 263 -10.97 -4.35 16.31
C LEU A 263 -11.10 -3.42 17.53
N GLN A 264 -12.13 -2.59 17.57
CA GLN A 264 -12.41 -1.60 18.62
C GLN A 264 -11.18 -0.73 18.92
N PRO A 265 -10.63 -0.02 17.90
CA PRO A 265 -9.44 0.81 18.06
C PRO A 265 -9.72 2.01 18.96
N GLY A 266 -8.70 2.53 19.64
CA GLY A 266 -8.81 3.71 20.49
C GLY A 266 -9.17 4.97 19.70
N LYS A 267 -8.80 5.02 18.42
CA LYS A 267 -9.28 6.04 17.49
C LYS A 267 -9.70 5.42 16.17
N SER A 268 -10.83 5.87 15.65
CA SER A 268 -11.23 5.59 14.27
C SER A 268 -11.80 6.82 13.61
N VAL A 269 -11.59 6.95 12.31
CA VAL A 269 -12.08 8.07 11.50
C VAL A 269 -12.62 7.53 10.18
N VAL A 270 -13.88 7.84 9.88
CA VAL A 270 -14.43 7.67 8.53
C VAL A 270 -14.44 9.05 7.88
N VAL A 271 -13.59 9.24 6.88
CA VAL A 271 -13.36 10.54 6.23
C VAL A 271 -14.27 10.65 5.01
N ASP A 272 -15.13 11.66 5.02
CA ASP A 272 -16.01 11.92 3.88
C ASP A 272 -15.24 12.45 2.67
N GLY A 273 -15.61 12.01 1.47
CA GLY A 273 -14.94 12.35 0.21
C GLY A 273 -13.54 11.74 0.04
N MET A 274 -13.05 10.93 0.99
CA MET A 274 -11.74 10.27 0.86
C MET A 274 -11.86 8.93 0.14
N GLY A 275 -10.94 8.67 -0.80
CA GLY A 275 -10.81 7.37 -1.46
C GLY A 275 -10.05 6.33 -0.62
N ARG A 276 -9.55 5.29 -1.26
CA ARG A 276 -8.78 4.20 -0.63
C ARG A 276 -7.41 4.65 -0.10
N LYS A 277 -6.77 5.59 -0.78
CA LYS A 277 -5.47 6.15 -0.38
C LYS A 277 -5.68 7.56 0.17
N TYR A 278 -5.26 7.78 1.41
CA TYR A 278 -5.23 9.12 2.00
C TYR A 278 -4.02 9.89 1.46
N LEU A 279 -4.26 11.01 0.77
CA LEU A 279 -3.21 11.87 0.24
C LEU A 279 -3.25 13.26 0.88
N GLY A 280 -3.47 13.33 2.20
CA GLY A 280 -3.26 14.58 2.92
C GLY A 280 -1.79 14.99 2.86
N PRO A 281 -1.48 16.31 2.90
CA PRO A 281 -0.10 16.77 2.97
C PRO A 281 0.61 16.14 4.18
N GLY A 282 1.72 15.44 3.93
CA GLY A 282 2.54 14.82 4.98
C GLY A 282 2.26 13.34 5.29
N VAL A 283 1.43 12.62 4.51
CA VAL A 283 1.25 11.17 4.69
C VAL A 283 1.79 10.38 3.50
N ALA A 284 2.91 9.69 3.72
CA ALA A 284 3.41 8.68 2.80
C ALA A 284 2.49 7.45 2.86
N VAL A 285 1.76 7.17 1.78
CA VAL A 285 0.92 5.97 1.69
C VAL A 285 1.79 4.74 1.41
N ILE A 286 2.13 4.02 2.49
CA ILE A 286 2.68 2.66 2.40
C ILE A 286 1.51 1.68 2.25
N ALA A 287 1.53 0.84 1.21
CA ALA A 287 0.53 -0.19 0.92
C ALA A 287 1.22 -1.54 0.72
N PRO A 288 0.56 -2.69 1.00
CA PRO A 288 -0.25 -3.04 2.16
C PRO A 288 0.49 -4.08 3.03
N LEU A 289 0.62 -3.83 4.33
CA LEU A 289 0.99 -4.86 5.29
C LEU A 289 -0.27 -5.50 5.89
N ALA A 290 -0.46 -6.80 5.67
CA ALA A 290 -1.46 -7.59 6.37
C ALA A 290 -0.92 -7.97 7.75
N PHE A 291 -1.63 -7.59 8.82
CA PHE A 291 -1.20 -7.89 10.19
C PHE A 291 -1.21 -9.39 10.49
N TYR A 292 -0.07 -9.89 10.96
CA TYR A 292 0.03 -11.08 11.81
C TYR A 292 0.83 -10.71 13.05
N LEU A 293 0.12 -10.57 14.18
CA LEU A 293 0.73 -10.66 15.51
C LEU A 293 0.21 -11.94 16.14
N SER A 294 1.03 -13.00 16.15
CA SER A 294 0.78 -14.12 17.04
C SER A 294 2.04 -14.95 17.32
N LYS A 295 2.37 -14.91 18.63
CA LYS A 295 3.06 -15.92 19.44
C LYS A 295 4.48 -16.26 19.03
N ARG A 296 5.46 -15.59 19.65
CA ARG A 296 6.53 -16.26 20.41
C ARG A 296 7.19 -15.29 21.38
N ARG A 297 7.46 -15.81 22.59
CA ARG A 297 8.10 -15.20 23.77
C ARG A 297 7.23 -14.27 24.61
N THR A 298 6.33 -14.89 25.36
CA THR A 298 6.17 -14.55 26.78
C THR A 298 7.56 -14.67 27.43
N LEU A 299 8.11 -13.57 27.92
CA LEU A 299 9.19 -13.60 28.89
C LEU A 299 8.68 -12.88 30.13
N HIS A 300 8.28 -13.70 31.12
CA HIS A 300 8.11 -13.26 32.50
C HIS A 300 9.43 -12.67 32.99
N LEU A 301 9.38 -11.52 33.65
CA LEU A 301 10.24 -11.10 34.76
C LEU A 301 9.46 -9.99 35.49
N LYS A 302 8.63 -10.37 36.47
CA LYS A 302 8.88 -10.22 37.92
C LYS A 302 9.33 -8.80 38.30
N SER A 303 8.42 -8.11 38.99
CA SER A 303 8.72 -7.20 40.11
C SER A 303 10.00 -7.62 40.81
N ASN A 304 10.90 -6.66 41.04
CA ASN A 304 11.39 -6.32 42.37
C ASN A 304 12.37 -5.14 42.31
N TYR A 305 12.07 -4.15 43.15
CA TYR A 305 12.80 -2.94 43.52
C TYR A 305 12.78 -1.78 42.53
#